data_AF-A0A6G4AZ23-F1
#
_entry.id   AF-A0A6G4AZ23-F1
#
_cell.length_a   1.000
_cell.length_b   1.000
_cell.length_c   1.000
_cell.angle_alpha   90.00
_cell.angle_beta   90.00
_cell.angle_gamma   90.00
#
_symmetry.space_group_name_H-M   'P 1'
#
loop_
_entity.id
_entity.type
_entity.pdbx_description
1 polymer ?
#
loop_
_entity_poly.entity_id
_entity_poly.type
_entity_poly.pdbx_seq_one_letter_code
_entity_poly.pdbx_strand_id
1 'polypeptide(L)' 'MPHRRPYPSDLSDARWELIEPVLSAWRFERRGRALDFGRPPEHDLREIMNAILYVDRTGVQWRYLPHDF' A
#
# COMPACT_ATOMS: atom_id res chain seq x y z
N MET A 1 8.70 -11.51 -4.46
CA MET A 1 7.78 -11.37 -3.32
C MET A 1 6.93 -12.64 -3.27
N PRO A 2 6.82 -13.33 -2.12
CA PRO A 2 5.94 -14.49 -2.02
C PRO A 2 4.52 -14.06 -2.38
N HIS A 3 3.75 -14.94 -3.00
CA HIS A 3 2.41 -14.63 -3.47
C HIS A 3 1.48 -14.48 -2.26
N ARG A 4 1.33 -13.25 -1.77
CA ARG A 4 0.38 -12.88 -0.71
C ARG A 4 -1.03 -13.24 -1.17
N ARG A 5 -1.84 -13.84 -0.30
CA ARG A 5 -3.27 -13.98 -0.60
C ARG A 5 -3.91 -12.59 -0.60
N PRO A 6 -4.57 -12.17 -1.69
CA PRO A 6 -5.20 -10.86 -1.74
C PRO A 6 -6.39 -10.79 -0.76
N TYR A 7 -6.59 -9.62 -0.14
CA TYR A 7 -7.84 -9.35 0.58
C TYR A 7 -8.93 -8.96 -0.43
N PRO A 8 -10.21 -9.21 -0.12
CA PRO A 8 -11.32 -8.73 -0.94
C PRO A 8 -11.35 -7.20 -1.14
N SER A 9 -10.70 -6.46 -0.25
CA SER A 9 -10.54 -5.00 -0.31
C SER A 9 -9.40 -4.52 -1.21
N ASP A 10 -8.56 -5.43 -1.71
CA ASP A 10 -7.39 -5.06 -2.51
C ASP A 10 -7.80 -4.46 -3.85
N LEU A 11 -6.95 -3.55 -4.35
CA LEU A 11 -7.17 -2.92 -5.65
C LEU A 11 -6.97 -3.92 -6.78
N SER A 12 -7.89 -3.91 -7.74
CA SER A 12 -7.66 -4.50 -9.06
C SER A 12 -6.56 -3.74 -9.79
N ASP A 13 -5.90 -4.43 -10.73
CA ASP A 13 -4.82 -3.83 -11.55
C ASP A 13 -5.30 -2.55 -12.26
N ALA A 14 -6.47 -2.61 -12.89
CA ALA A 14 -7.05 -1.44 -13.57
C ALA A 14 -7.31 -0.23 -12.64
N ARG A 15 -7.68 -0.46 -11.37
CA ARG A 15 -7.84 0.65 -10.40
C ARG A 15 -6.49 1.15 -9.90
N TRP A 16 -5.52 0.25 -9.76
CA TRP A 16 -4.17 0.59 -9.38
C TRP A 16 -3.50 1.49 -10.42
N GLU A 17 -3.62 1.15 -11.72
CA GLU A 17 -3.07 1.92 -12.84
C GLU A 17 -3.53 3.39 -12.85
N LEU A 18 -4.74 3.68 -12.35
CA LEU A 18 -5.27 5.04 -12.26
C LEU A 18 -4.60 5.89 -11.17
N ILE A 19 -4.18 5.27 -10.06
CA ILE A 19 -3.66 5.99 -8.88
C ILE A 19 -2.14 5.90 -8.74
N GLU A 20 -1.51 4.86 -9.29
CA GLU A 20 -0.07 4.61 -9.20
C GLU A 20 0.76 5.83 -9.63
N PRO A 21 0.49 6.51 -10.77
CA PRO A 21 1.35 7.60 -11.21
C PRO A 21 1.44 8.74 -10.19
N VAL A 22 0.33 9.04 -9.51
CA VAL A 22 0.26 10.10 -8.50
C VAL A 22 1.05 9.71 -7.25
N LEU A 23 0.89 8.48 -6.77
CA LEU A 23 1.59 7.99 -5.58
C LEU A 23 3.10 7.86 -5.82
N SER A 24 3.49 7.41 -7.02
CA SER A 24 4.88 7.29 -7.44
C SER A 24 5.55 8.66 -7.58
N ALA A 25 4.88 9.64 -8.21
CA ALA A 25 5.36 11.01 -8.29
C ALA A 25 5.54 11.63 -6.89
N TRP A 26 4.54 11.47 -6.02
CA TRP A 26 4.62 11.92 -4.63
C TRP A 26 5.81 11.30 -3.89
N ARG A 27 6.02 9.98 -4.01
CA ARG A 27 7.14 9.29 -3.35
C ARG A 27 8.49 9.78 -3.89
N PHE A 28 8.60 10.01 -5.19
CA PHE A 28 9.81 10.55 -5.82
C PHE A 28 10.14 11.95 -5.28
N GLU A 29 9.17 12.87 -5.32
CA GLU A 29 9.35 14.25 -4.80
C GLU A 29 9.66 14.28 -3.31
N ARG A 30 9.05 13.37 -2.52
CA ARG A 30 9.30 13.26 -1.09
C ARG A 30 10.72 12.78 -0.82
N ARG A 31 11.23 11.81 -1.59
CA ARG A 31 12.62 11.35 -1.47
C ARG A 31 13.62 12.41 -1.91
N GLY A 32 13.35 13.13 -3.00
CA GLY A 32 14.24 14.20 -3.47
C GLY A 32 14.39 15.37 -2.49
N ARG A 33 13.45 15.54 -1.55
CA ARG A 33 13.51 16.54 -0.47
C ARG A 33 13.99 15.97 0.88
N ALA A 34 14.20 14.66 0.97
CA ALA A 34 14.63 14.05 2.22
C ALA A 34 16.10 14.37 2.48
N LEU A 35 16.46 14.57 3.75
CA LEU A 35 17.81 14.94 4.18
C LEU A 35 18.75 13.70 4.29
N ASP A 36 18.46 12.63 3.55
CA ASP A 36 19.16 11.33 3.56
C ASP A 36 19.40 10.70 4.94
N PHE A 37 18.62 11.10 5.96
CA PHE A 37 18.55 10.44 7.26
C PHE A 37 17.17 9.82 7.50
N GLY A 38 17.14 8.68 8.19
CA GLY A 38 15.91 7.94 8.52
C GLY A 38 15.78 6.60 7.79
N ARG A 39 14.75 5.83 8.16
CA ARG A 39 14.51 4.51 7.57
C ARG A 39 13.93 4.65 6.14
N PRO A 40 14.58 4.08 5.12
CA PRO A 40 14.01 4.06 3.78
C PRO A 40 12.67 3.30 3.76
N PRO A 41 11.71 3.71 2.91
CA PRO A 41 10.48 2.93 2.75
C PRO A 41 10.81 1.57 2.13
N GLU A 42 10.45 0.50 2.84
CA GLU A 42 10.67 -0.90 2.45
C GLU A 42 9.46 -1.49 1.69
N HIS A 43 8.27 -0.96 1.95
CA HIS A 43 7.03 -1.49 1.39
C HIS A 43 6.65 -0.84 0.05
N ASP A 44 6.07 -1.66 -0.81
CA ASP A 44 5.49 -1.24 -2.08
C ASP A 44 4.27 -0.31 -1.87
N LEU A 45 4.07 0.65 -2.78
CA LEU A 45 2.96 1.61 -2.66
C LEU A 45 1.60 0.94 -2.77
N ARG A 46 1.47 -0.11 -3.60
CA ARG A 46 0.21 -0.85 -3.76
C ARG A 46 -0.14 -1.59 -2.50
N GLU A 47 0.86 -2.19 -1.84
CA GLU A 47 0.66 -2.90 -0.57
C GLU A 47 0.25 -1.96 0.56
N ILE A 48 0.84 -0.75 0.62
CA ILE A 48 0.39 0.29 1.56
C ILE A 48 -1.06 0.68 1.27
N MET A 49 -1.43 0.88 0.00
CA MET A 49 -2.79 1.27 -0.37
C MET A 49 -3.81 0.17 -0.08
N ASN A 50 -3.48 -1.08 -0.39
CA ASN A 50 -4.27 -2.26 -0.05
C ASN A 50 -4.51 -2.34 1.46
N ALA A 51 -3.47 -2.11 2.27
CA ALA A 51 -3.59 -2.09 3.74
C ALA A 51 -4.50 -0.95 4.24
N ILE A 52 -4.41 0.25 3.65
CA ILE A 52 -5.32 1.37 4.00
C ILE A 52 -6.77 1.00 3.66
N LEU A 53 -7.03 0.47 2.46
CA LEU A 53 -8.37 0.08 2.03
C LEU A 53 -8.93 -1.09 2.84
N TYR A 54 -8.07 -2.01 3.25
CA TYR A 54 -8.42 -3.05 4.20
C TYR A 54 -8.95 -2.44 5.50
N VAL A 55 -8.24 -1.47 6.10
CA VAL A 55 -8.70 -0.81 7.33
C VAL A 55 -9.99 -0.02 7.08
N ASP A 56 -10.06 0.77 6.00
CA ASP A 56 -11.20 1.61 5.65
C ASP A 56 -12.49 0.79 5.43
N ARG A 57 -12.39 -0.32 4.70
CA ARG A 57 -13.56 -1.16 4.36
C ARG A 57 -14.05 -2.04 5.49
N THR A 58 -13.16 -2.39 6.42
CA THR A 58 -13.45 -3.45 7.39
C THR A 58 -13.45 -2.94 8.82
N GLY A 59 -12.84 -1.80 9.10
CA GLY A 59 -12.66 -1.30 10.46
C GLY A 59 -11.85 -2.23 11.35
N VAL A 60 -11.03 -3.12 10.77
CA VAL A 60 -10.28 -4.18 11.48
C VAL A 60 -11.23 -5.18 12.17
N GLN A 61 -12.33 -5.53 11.51
CA GLN A 61 -13.25 -6.57 11.98
C GLN A 61 -12.54 -7.93 12.13
N TRP A 62 -12.88 -8.70 13.17
CA TRP A 62 -12.30 -10.02 13.47
C TRP A 62 -12.37 -11.04 12.31
N ARG A 63 -13.31 -10.89 11.37
CA ARG A 63 -13.40 -11.74 10.15
C ARG A 63 -12.34 -11.42 9.09
N TYR A 64 -11.66 -10.30 9.22
CA TYR A 64 -10.63 -9.82 8.32
C TYR A 64 -9.23 -10.05 8.87
N LEU A 65 -9.11 -10.79 9.99
CA LEU A 65 -7.87 -11.01 10.71
C LEU A 65 -6.70 -11.26 9.75
N PRO A 66 -5.62 -10.46 9.83
CA PRO A 66 -4.61 -10.48 8.79
C PRO A 66 -3.95 -11.86 8.69
N HIS A 67 -3.90 -12.44 7.50
CA HIS A 67 -3.20 -13.71 7.26
C HIS A 67 -1.71 -13.51 6.93
N ASP A 68 -1.22 -12.27 7.04
CA ASP A 68 0.13 -11.85 6.64
C ASP A 68 0.94 -11.21 7.78
N PHE A 69 0.47 -11.29 9.04
CA PHE A 69 1.11 -10.69 10.23
C PHE A 69 1.22 -11.70 11.38
#